data_AF-A0A496SUQ1-F1
#
_entry.id   AF-A0A496SUQ1-F1
#
_cell.length_a   1.000
_cell.length_b   1.000
_cell.length_c   1.000
_cell.angle_alpha   90.00
_cell.angle_beta   90.00
_cell.angle_gamma   90.00
#
_symmetry.space_group_name_H-M   'P 1'
#
loop_
_entity.id
_entity.type
_entity.pdbx_description
1 polymer ?
#
loop_
_entity_poly.entity_id
_entity_poly.type
_entity_poly.pdbx_seq_one_letter_code
_entity_poly.pdbx_strand_id
1 'polypeptide(L)'
;IIYTGSGPLASALAMNKHISKVMFREAEVETAPWVALSDEEAGGISTIAEKVEINVGFPCVVKPNAQGSTIGLTVVQSPEQLAGAVELAREYDQQIMIEQYIPGRDLTVAILDADPLPVVEIIPKHQVYDYTCKYTRGMSQYVVPAQIPPKIEQHIKSQALRAYETLNCRGYGRVDFRLSAEGRLFCLEVNTLPGMTQTSLVPKAAKAAGIQLPELVDRIVKLALQRQRQLP
;
A
#
# COMPACT_ATOMS: atom_id res chain seq x y z
N ILE A 1 12.93 20.47 15.25
CA ILE A 1 11.46 20.33 15.42
C ILE A 1 11.14 18.84 15.52
N ILE A 2 10.32 18.44 16.49
CA ILE A 2 9.84 17.06 16.66
C ILE A 2 8.59 16.88 15.81
N TYR A 3 8.44 15.72 15.17
CA TYR A 3 7.26 15.38 14.37
C TYR A 3 6.91 13.89 14.54
N THR A 4 5.65 13.55 14.25
CA THR A 4 5.09 12.20 14.38
C THR A 4 5.41 11.34 13.15
N GLY A 5 5.35 10.01 13.33
CA GLY A 5 5.51 9.06 12.23
C GLY A 5 6.94 8.92 11.70
N SER A 6 7.03 8.46 10.44
CA SER A 6 8.28 8.05 9.81
C SER A 6 9.20 9.21 9.42
N GLY A 7 10.51 8.96 9.39
CA GLY A 7 11.49 9.98 8.98
C GLY A 7 11.54 10.22 7.46
N PRO A 8 12.26 11.26 6.98
CA PRO A 8 12.27 11.63 5.57
C PRO A 8 12.66 10.49 4.62
N LEU A 9 13.70 9.72 4.96
CA LEU A 9 14.14 8.59 4.16
C LEU A 9 13.03 7.54 4.03
N ALA A 10 12.48 7.09 5.16
CA ALA A 10 11.42 6.09 5.18
C ALA A 10 10.17 6.55 4.42
N SER A 11 9.79 7.83 4.57
CA SER A 11 8.66 8.41 3.83
C SER A 11 8.93 8.47 2.32
N ALA A 12 10.14 8.81 1.89
CA ALA A 12 10.51 8.80 0.48
C ALA A 12 10.53 7.39 -0.12
N LEU A 13 11.10 6.41 0.60
CA LEU A 13 11.14 5.01 0.20
C LEU A 13 9.72 4.42 0.09
N ALA A 14 8.85 4.69 1.07
CA ALA A 14 7.48 4.22 1.06
C ALA A 14 6.62 4.86 -0.03
N MET A 15 6.89 6.12 -0.39
CA MET A 15 6.18 6.78 -1.49
C MET A 15 6.58 6.20 -2.86
N ASN A 16 7.84 5.82 -3.04
CA ASN A 16 8.34 5.24 -4.28
C ASN A 16 8.02 3.73 -4.37
N LYS A 17 6.99 3.38 -5.15
CA LYS A 17 6.50 1.99 -5.25
C LYS A 17 7.52 1.02 -5.85
N HIS A 18 8.28 1.46 -6.84
CA HIS A 18 9.32 0.65 -7.45
C HIS A 18 10.40 0.30 -6.41
N ILE A 19 10.98 1.31 -5.74
CA ILE A 19 12.06 1.09 -4.76
C ILE A 19 11.56 0.27 -3.57
N SER A 20 10.38 0.61 -3.03
CA SER A 20 9.79 -0.17 -1.93
C SER A 20 9.58 -1.63 -2.30
N LYS A 21 9.10 -1.95 -3.51
CA LYS A 21 8.95 -3.34 -3.97
C LYS A 21 10.28 -4.07 -4.16
N VAL A 22 11.34 -3.38 -4.61
CA VAL A 22 12.70 -3.95 -4.62
C VAL A 22 13.11 -4.35 -3.20
N MET A 23 12.95 -3.45 -2.23
CA MET A 23 13.28 -3.72 -0.83
C MET A 23 12.40 -4.82 -0.22
N PHE A 24 11.10 -4.86 -0.55
CA PHE A 24 10.20 -5.93 -0.13
C PHE A 24 10.69 -7.29 -0.63
N ARG A 25 11.05 -7.41 -1.90
CA ARG A 25 11.56 -8.67 -2.48
C ARG A 25 12.83 -9.13 -1.76
N GLU A 26 13.78 -8.23 -1.52
CA GLU A 26 15.02 -8.53 -0.77
C GLU A 26 14.74 -8.96 0.68
N ALA A 27 13.69 -8.39 1.30
CA ALA A 27 13.25 -8.76 2.65
C ALA A 27 12.30 -9.98 2.69
N GLU A 28 12.12 -10.68 1.58
CA GLU A 28 11.17 -11.80 1.46
C GLU A 28 9.72 -11.41 1.81
N VAL A 29 9.36 -10.16 1.56
CA VAL A 29 7.97 -9.68 1.56
C VAL A 29 7.44 -9.80 0.14
N GLU A 30 6.54 -10.75 -0.05
CA GLU A 30 5.99 -11.05 -1.37
C GLU A 30 5.19 -9.85 -1.92
N THR A 31 5.40 -9.52 -3.20
CA THR A 31 4.70 -8.45 -3.92
C THR A 31 4.46 -8.88 -5.37
N ALA A 32 3.44 -8.32 -6.02
CA ALA A 32 3.09 -8.67 -7.39
C ALA A 32 4.27 -8.39 -8.35
N PRO A 33 4.54 -9.26 -9.35
CA PRO A 33 5.48 -8.98 -10.43
C PRO A 33 5.21 -7.61 -11.07
N TRP A 34 6.26 -6.88 -11.42
CA TRP A 34 6.14 -5.53 -11.96
C TRP A 34 7.24 -5.17 -12.94
N VAL A 35 6.94 -4.19 -13.79
CA VAL A 35 7.87 -3.44 -14.63
C VAL A 35 7.79 -1.98 -14.19
N ALA A 36 8.93 -1.34 -14.01
CA ALA A 36 9.01 0.11 -13.89
C ALA A 36 9.48 0.71 -15.22
N LEU A 37 8.90 1.84 -15.59
CA LEU A 37 9.23 2.59 -16.77
C LEU A 37 9.76 3.96 -16.34
N SER A 38 10.98 4.28 -16.76
CA SER A 38 11.51 5.64 -16.74
C SER A 38 11.26 6.34 -18.08
N ASP A 39 11.32 7.67 -18.10
CA ASP A 39 11.18 8.46 -19.34
C ASP A 39 12.24 8.09 -20.40
N GLU A 40 13.44 7.68 -19.98
CA GLU A 40 14.55 7.30 -20.87
C GLU A 40 14.42 5.88 -21.45
N GLU A 41 13.69 4.98 -20.78
CA GLU A 41 13.46 3.60 -21.23
C GLU A 41 12.22 3.44 -22.11
N ALA A 42 11.60 4.56 -22.51
CA ALA A 42 10.43 4.62 -23.36
C ALA A 42 10.80 4.25 -24.81
N GLY A 43 11.05 2.97 -25.05
CA GLY A 43 10.66 2.38 -26.33
C GLY A 43 9.19 2.71 -26.62
N GLY A 44 8.79 2.61 -27.89
CA GLY A 44 7.39 2.79 -28.27
C GLY A 44 6.47 1.85 -27.46
N ILE A 45 5.17 2.11 -27.49
CA ILE A 45 4.18 1.33 -26.74
C ILE A 45 4.27 -0.19 -27.02
N SER A 46 4.73 -0.59 -28.21
CA SER A 46 5.00 -1.99 -28.56
C SER A 46 6.06 -2.64 -27.65
N THR A 47 7.19 -1.97 -27.41
CA THR A 47 8.24 -2.46 -26.51
C THR A 47 7.74 -2.56 -25.07
N ILE A 48 6.89 -1.62 -24.65
CA ILE A 48 6.26 -1.67 -23.33
C ILE A 48 5.32 -2.88 -23.23
N ALA A 49 4.49 -3.12 -24.25
CA ALA A 49 3.57 -4.25 -24.30
C ALA A 49 4.31 -5.60 -24.22
N GLU A 50 5.40 -5.77 -24.98
CA GLU A 50 6.25 -6.97 -24.92
C GLU A 50 6.83 -7.20 -23.52
N LYS A 51 7.36 -6.14 -22.88
CA LYS A 51 7.86 -6.23 -21.49
C LYS A 51 6.75 -6.65 -20.53
N VAL A 52 5.55 -6.11 -20.67
CA VAL A 52 4.40 -6.46 -19.84
C VAL A 52 4.00 -7.91 -20.06
N GLU A 53 3.89 -8.37 -21.30
CA GLU A 53 3.51 -9.76 -21.62
C GLU A 53 4.49 -10.79 -21.04
N ILE A 54 5.79 -10.52 -21.12
CA ILE A 54 6.83 -11.42 -20.62
C ILE A 54 6.91 -11.43 -19.09
N ASN A 55 6.80 -10.28 -18.43
CA ASN A 55 7.16 -10.14 -17.02
C ASN A 55 5.95 -10.04 -16.07
N VAL A 56 4.78 -9.67 -16.58
CA VAL A 56 3.62 -9.26 -15.76
C VAL A 56 2.33 -9.97 -16.20
N GLY A 57 2.09 -10.06 -17.50
CA GLY A 57 0.84 -10.56 -18.10
C GLY A 57 -0.34 -9.59 -17.95
N PHE A 58 -1.51 -10.03 -18.43
CA PHE A 58 -2.79 -9.32 -18.28
C PHE A 58 -3.81 -10.18 -17.50
N PRO A 59 -4.73 -9.57 -16.73
CA PRO A 59 -4.84 -8.14 -16.48
C PRO A 59 -3.68 -7.58 -15.64
N CYS A 60 -3.35 -6.31 -15.86
CA CYS A 60 -2.33 -5.58 -15.12
C CYS A 60 -2.85 -4.25 -14.58
N VAL A 61 -2.09 -3.64 -13.67
CA VAL A 61 -2.37 -2.34 -13.07
C VAL A 61 -1.27 -1.38 -13.49
N VAL A 62 -1.63 -0.35 -14.23
CA VAL A 62 -0.74 0.76 -14.59
C VAL A 62 -1.00 1.89 -13.61
N LYS A 63 0.05 2.42 -12.97
CA LYS A 63 -0.07 3.51 -11.99
C LYS A 63 1.19 4.37 -11.89
N PRO A 64 1.08 5.64 -11.46
CA PRO A 64 2.25 6.47 -11.19
C PRO A 64 3.06 5.89 -10.02
N ASN A 65 4.39 6.03 -10.08
CA ASN A 65 5.29 5.42 -9.10
C ASN A 65 5.14 6.06 -7.69
N ALA A 66 5.08 7.38 -7.62
CA ALA A 66 5.14 8.17 -6.40
C ALA A 66 3.83 8.91 -6.05
N GLN A 67 2.67 8.40 -6.48
CA GLN A 67 1.36 8.98 -6.14
C GLN A 67 0.55 8.14 -5.14
N GLY A 68 -0.25 8.84 -4.33
CA GLY A 68 -1.21 8.22 -3.41
C GLY A 68 -2.63 8.16 -3.97
N SER A 69 -3.55 7.62 -3.16
CA SER A 69 -5.00 7.74 -3.41
C SER A 69 -5.52 7.20 -4.74
N THR A 70 -4.79 6.29 -5.38
CA THR A 70 -5.20 5.63 -6.65
C THR A 70 -5.33 6.62 -7.82
N ILE A 71 -4.70 7.79 -7.74
CA ILE A 71 -4.69 8.79 -8.81
C ILE A 71 -3.82 8.27 -9.96
N GLY A 72 -4.30 8.41 -11.20
CA GLY A 72 -3.60 7.92 -12.41
C GLY A 72 -3.54 6.40 -12.55
N LEU A 73 -4.27 5.64 -11.72
CA LEU A 73 -4.28 4.18 -11.75
C LEU A 73 -5.34 3.66 -12.71
N THR A 74 -4.96 2.71 -13.57
CA THR A 74 -5.87 2.00 -14.47
C THR A 74 -5.65 0.49 -14.39
N VAL A 75 -6.74 -0.28 -14.33
CA VAL A 75 -6.69 -1.74 -14.54
C VAL A 75 -6.84 -2.02 -16.03
N VAL A 76 -5.80 -2.57 -16.64
CA VAL A 76 -5.68 -2.84 -18.07
C VAL A 76 -5.95 -4.32 -18.30
N GLN A 77 -7.00 -4.62 -19.07
CA GLN A 77 -7.44 -6.00 -19.32
C GLN A 77 -6.72 -6.63 -20.53
N SER A 78 -6.23 -5.82 -21.45
CA SER A 78 -5.63 -6.29 -22.70
C SER A 78 -4.58 -5.29 -23.24
N PRO A 79 -3.68 -5.73 -24.15
CA PRO A 79 -2.62 -4.88 -24.69
C PRO A 79 -3.10 -3.57 -25.32
N GLU A 80 -4.28 -3.57 -25.93
CA GLU A 80 -4.83 -2.41 -26.64
C GLU A 80 -5.17 -1.24 -25.70
N GLN A 81 -5.43 -1.53 -24.43
CA GLN A 81 -5.74 -0.54 -23.40
C GLN A 81 -4.48 0.09 -22.77
N LEU A 82 -3.30 -0.47 -23.05
CA LEU A 82 -2.06 -0.11 -22.37
C LEU A 82 -1.61 1.32 -22.68
N ALA A 83 -1.76 1.76 -23.94
CA ALA A 83 -1.33 3.08 -24.38
C ALA A 83 -1.98 4.20 -23.56
N GLY A 84 -3.31 4.22 -23.52
CA GLY A 84 -4.07 5.24 -22.78
C GLY A 84 -3.83 5.19 -21.27
N ALA A 85 -3.63 3.99 -20.71
CA ALA A 85 -3.31 3.84 -19.29
C ALA A 85 -1.93 4.41 -18.93
N VAL A 86 -0.93 4.21 -19.79
CA VAL A 86 0.42 4.79 -19.62
C VAL A 86 0.39 6.30 -19.79
N GLU A 87 -0.33 6.81 -20.79
CA GLU A 87 -0.52 8.26 -20.99
C GLU A 87 -1.15 8.91 -19.77
N LEU A 88 -2.26 8.36 -19.26
CA LEU A 88 -2.92 8.86 -18.06
C LEU A 88 -1.99 8.85 -16.84
N ALA A 89 -1.23 7.77 -16.64
CA ALA A 89 -0.32 7.69 -15.49
C ALA A 89 0.81 8.74 -15.58
N ARG A 90 1.27 9.05 -16.80
CA ARG A 90 2.32 10.07 -17.07
C ARG A 90 1.88 11.50 -16.77
N GLU A 91 0.58 11.77 -16.71
CA GLU A 91 0.07 13.08 -16.27
C GLU A 91 0.43 13.37 -14.81
N TYR A 92 0.76 12.35 -14.01
CA TYR A 92 0.96 12.47 -12.57
C TYR A 92 2.37 12.10 -12.07
N ASP A 93 3.17 11.40 -12.87
CA ASP A 93 4.55 11.02 -12.55
C ASP A 93 5.33 10.67 -13.83
N GLN A 94 6.60 11.00 -13.87
CA GLN A 94 7.53 10.59 -14.94
C GLN A 94 7.88 9.10 -14.85
N GLN A 95 7.85 8.54 -13.63
CA GLN A 95 8.07 7.12 -13.42
C GLN A 95 6.73 6.39 -13.31
N ILE A 96 6.52 5.41 -14.18
CA ILE A 96 5.30 4.59 -14.19
C ILE A 96 5.63 3.18 -13.73
N MET A 97 4.72 2.59 -12.96
CA MET A 97 4.79 1.18 -12.60
C MET A 97 3.62 0.42 -13.22
N ILE A 98 3.94 -0.73 -13.81
CA ILE A 98 2.96 -1.68 -14.34
C ILE A 98 3.14 -2.99 -13.58
N GLU A 99 2.13 -3.42 -12.83
CA GLU A 99 2.21 -4.63 -12.02
C GLU A 99 1.07 -5.59 -12.29
N GLN A 100 1.27 -6.87 -11.97
CA GLN A 100 0.26 -7.89 -12.20
C GLN A 100 -0.98 -7.57 -11.36
N TYR A 101 -2.17 -7.62 -11.98
CA TYR A 101 -3.40 -7.52 -11.20
C TYR A 101 -3.60 -8.80 -10.40
N ILE A 102 -3.57 -8.68 -9.07
CA ILE A 102 -3.86 -9.78 -8.17
C ILE A 102 -5.35 -9.75 -7.80
N PRO A 103 -6.17 -10.69 -8.32
CA PRO A 103 -7.56 -10.81 -7.89
C PRO A 103 -7.61 -11.32 -6.44
N GLY A 104 -8.58 -10.83 -5.67
CA GLY A 104 -8.76 -11.26 -4.29
C GLY A 104 -9.28 -10.16 -3.37
N ARG A 105 -8.92 -10.27 -2.10
CA ARG A 105 -9.39 -9.39 -1.02
C ARG A 105 -8.38 -8.28 -0.75
N ASP A 106 -8.86 -7.05 -0.55
CA ASP A 106 -8.03 -5.93 -0.08
C ASP A 106 -7.95 -5.99 1.45
N LEU A 107 -6.73 -6.16 1.98
CA LEU A 107 -6.48 -6.19 3.41
C LEU A 107 -5.48 -5.09 3.77
N THR A 108 -5.64 -4.48 4.93
CA THR A 108 -4.65 -3.55 5.48
C THR A 108 -4.35 -3.89 6.93
N VAL A 109 -3.10 -3.67 7.31
CA VAL A 109 -2.61 -3.83 8.68
C VAL A 109 -2.05 -2.49 9.14
N ALA A 110 -2.70 -1.86 10.11
CA ALA A 110 -2.16 -0.69 10.77
C ALA A 110 -1.05 -1.12 11.73
N ILE A 111 0.03 -0.35 11.78
CA ILE A 111 1.15 -0.56 12.71
C ILE A 111 1.21 0.65 13.63
N LEU A 112 1.29 0.39 14.93
CA LEU A 112 1.48 1.40 15.97
C LEU A 112 2.65 0.94 16.83
N ASP A 113 3.76 1.69 16.82
CA ASP A 113 4.96 1.36 17.60
C ASP A 113 5.49 -0.08 17.41
N ALA A 114 5.69 -0.48 16.14
CA ALA A 114 6.08 -1.85 15.78
C ALA A 114 5.11 -2.96 16.23
N ASP A 115 3.88 -2.59 16.64
CA ASP A 115 2.79 -3.53 16.95
C ASP A 115 1.74 -3.55 15.82
N PRO A 116 1.57 -4.68 15.11
CA PRO A 116 0.52 -4.85 14.10
C PRO A 116 -0.88 -4.99 14.72
N LEU A 117 -1.76 -4.05 14.41
CA LEU A 117 -3.14 -4.01 14.88
C LEU A 117 -4.05 -5.02 14.13
N PRO A 118 -5.29 -5.27 14.60
CA PRO A 118 -6.25 -6.14 13.90
C PRO A 118 -6.40 -5.79 12.42
N VAL A 119 -6.41 -6.84 11.58
CA VAL A 119 -6.50 -6.70 10.13
C VAL A 119 -7.83 -6.09 9.75
N VAL A 120 -7.80 -5.10 8.86
CA VAL A 120 -8.99 -4.50 8.28
C VAL A 120 -9.15 -5.01 6.86
N GLU A 121 -10.29 -5.60 6.55
CA GLU A 121 -10.66 -5.89 5.17
C GLU A 121 -11.42 -4.71 4.58
N ILE A 122 -11.07 -4.36 3.35
CA ILE A 122 -11.70 -3.30 2.56
C ILE A 122 -12.50 -3.98 1.44
N ILE A 123 -13.80 -3.70 1.39
CA ILE A 123 -14.70 -4.24 0.37
C ILE A 123 -15.24 -3.07 -0.45
N PRO A 124 -14.58 -2.68 -1.55
CA PRO A 124 -15.05 -1.61 -2.42
C PRO A 124 -16.32 -2.03 -3.17
N LYS A 125 -17.16 -1.05 -3.56
CA LYS A 125 -18.38 -1.32 -4.36
C LYS A 125 -18.10 -1.69 -5.82
N HIS A 126 -16.89 -1.45 -6.32
CA HIS A 126 -16.45 -1.84 -7.65
C HIS A 126 -15.04 -2.44 -7.58
N GLN A 127 -14.46 -2.79 -8.73
CA GLN A 127 -13.29 -3.67 -8.85
C GLN A 127 -12.01 -3.21 -8.12
N VAL A 128 -11.87 -1.91 -7.84
CA VAL A 128 -10.69 -1.30 -7.22
C VAL A 128 -11.06 -0.34 -6.11
N TYR A 129 -10.22 -0.28 -5.07
CA TYR A 129 -10.34 0.70 -3.99
C TYR A 129 -9.74 2.05 -4.43
N ASP A 130 -10.50 2.78 -5.26
CA ASP A 130 -10.11 4.06 -5.84
C ASP A 130 -10.39 5.27 -4.93
N TYR A 131 -10.14 6.48 -5.46
CA TYR A 131 -10.44 7.74 -4.77
C TYR A 131 -11.92 7.83 -4.35
N THR A 132 -12.84 7.47 -5.24
CA THR A 132 -14.28 7.50 -4.97
C THR A 132 -14.64 6.58 -3.80
N CYS A 133 -14.08 5.38 -3.77
CA CYS A 133 -14.23 4.43 -2.66
C CYS A 133 -13.65 4.95 -1.34
N LYS A 134 -12.52 5.66 -1.40
CA LYS A 134 -11.81 6.21 -0.22
C LYS A 134 -12.56 7.36 0.45
N TYR A 135 -13.17 8.26 -0.34
CA TYR A 135 -13.68 9.53 0.18
C TYR A 135 -15.20 9.70 0.11
N THR A 136 -15.91 8.84 -0.64
CA THR A 136 -17.37 8.87 -0.71
C THR A 136 -17.98 7.91 0.30
N ARG A 137 -18.77 8.43 1.23
CA ARG A 137 -19.46 7.63 2.25
C ARG A 137 -20.34 6.56 1.60
N GLY A 138 -20.15 5.30 2.02
CA GLY A 138 -20.95 4.17 1.53
C GLY A 138 -20.43 3.53 0.25
N MET A 139 -19.27 3.95 -0.28
CA MET A 139 -18.61 3.31 -1.44
C MET A 139 -17.68 2.16 -1.06
N SER A 140 -17.42 1.95 0.24
CA SER A 140 -16.70 0.78 0.73
C SER A 140 -17.26 0.32 2.07
N GLN A 141 -17.28 -1.00 2.25
CA GLN A 141 -17.51 -1.64 3.54
C GLN A 141 -16.17 -2.03 4.15
N TYR A 142 -16.11 -2.05 5.48
CA TYR A 142 -14.91 -2.40 6.21
C TYR A 142 -15.26 -3.45 7.25
N VAL A 143 -14.54 -4.58 7.23
CA VAL A 143 -14.71 -5.66 8.21
C VAL A 143 -13.50 -5.70 9.12
N VAL A 144 -13.71 -5.51 10.42
CA VAL A 144 -12.64 -5.41 11.43
C VAL A 144 -13.07 -6.14 12.72
N PRO A 145 -12.34 -7.17 13.17
CA PRO A 145 -11.25 -7.84 12.45
C PRO A 145 -11.72 -8.50 11.15
N ALA A 146 -10.84 -8.58 10.14
CA ALA A 146 -11.13 -9.30 8.90
C ALA A 146 -11.50 -10.77 9.16
N GLN A 147 -12.46 -11.31 8.40
CA GLN A 147 -12.87 -12.71 8.52
C GLN A 147 -11.91 -13.61 7.72
N ILE A 148 -10.77 -13.93 8.32
CA ILE A 148 -9.70 -14.77 7.74
C ILE A 148 -9.25 -15.84 8.74
N PRO A 149 -8.70 -16.98 8.27
CA PRO A 149 -8.15 -17.99 9.16
C PRO A 149 -7.04 -17.41 10.06
N PRO A 150 -6.91 -17.84 11.33
CA PRO A 150 -5.89 -17.33 12.26
C PRO A 150 -4.46 -17.43 11.72
N LYS A 151 -4.15 -18.50 10.97
CA LYS A 151 -2.85 -18.67 10.31
C LYS A 151 -2.56 -17.57 9.29
N ILE A 152 -3.56 -17.15 8.52
CA ILE A 152 -3.43 -16.04 7.55
C ILE A 152 -3.32 -14.71 8.29
N GLU A 153 -4.07 -14.51 9.38
CA GLU A 153 -3.96 -13.30 10.20
C GLU A 153 -2.56 -13.13 10.80
N GLN A 154 -1.99 -14.20 11.37
CA GLN A 154 -0.63 -14.18 11.88
C GLN A 154 0.39 -13.90 10.77
N HIS A 155 0.20 -14.55 9.61
CA HIS A 155 1.09 -14.37 8.47
C HIS A 155 1.07 -12.92 7.94
N ILE A 156 -0.12 -12.33 7.72
CA ILE A 156 -0.21 -10.94 7.23
C ILE A 156 0.34 -9.92 8.22
N LYS A 157 0.11 -10.11 9.54
CA LYS A 157 0.69 -9.22 10.56
C LYS A 157 2.21 -9.28 10.57
N SER A 158 2.78 -10.48 10.46
CA SER A 158 4.24 -10.67 10.37
C SER A 158 4.82 -10.02 9.11
N GLN A 159 4.17 -10.22 7.95
CA GLN A 159 4.59 -9.63 6.69
C GLN A 159 4.45 -8.09 6.69
N ALA A 160 3.39 -7.55 7.30
CA ALA A 160 3.20 -6.11 7.47
C ALA A 160 4.31 -5.48 8.30
N LEU A 161 4.63 -6.08 9.46
CA LEU A 161 5.71 -5.59 10.31
C LEU A 161 7.05 -5.59 9.56
N ARG A 162 7.35 -6.70 8.87
CA ARG A 162 8.59 -6.83 8.08
C ARG A 162 8.67 -5.77 6.98
N ALA A 163 7.60 -5.56 6.22
CA ALA A 163 7.55 -4.54 5.15
C ALA A 163 7.81 -3.14 5.71
N TYR A 164 7.20 -2.84 6.85
CA TYR A 164 7.32 -1.54 7.52
C TYR A 164 8.73 -1.29 8.07
N GLU A 165 9.32 -2.28 8.74
CA GLU A 165 10.68 -2.20 9.29
C GLU A 165 11.74 -2.13 8.17
N THR A 166 11.54 -2.86 7.07
CA THR A 166 12.43 -2.86 5.89
C THR A 166 12.60 -1.45 5.32
N LEU A 167 11.55 -0.64 5.32
CA LEU A 167 11.59 0.76 4.87
C LEU A 167 12.05 1.74 5.96
N ASN A 168 12.49 1.24 7.12
CA ASN A 168 12.88 2.02 8.29
C ASN A 168 11.73 2.93 8.81
N CYS A 169 10.49 2.48 8.66
CA CYS A 169 9.32 3.20 9.16
C CYS A 169 9.21 3.12 10.69
N ARG A 170 8.52 4.10 11.29
CA ARG A 170 8.42 4.24 12.75
C ARG A 170 7.19 5.05 13.18
N GLY A 171 6.82 4.91 14.45
CA GLY A 171 5.70 5.60 15.06
C GLY A 171 4.37 4.95 14.68
N TYR A 172 3.89 5.23 13.47
CA TYR A 172 2.69 4.58 12.95
C TYR A 172 2.64 4.58 11.43
N GLY A 173 1.82 3.71 10.88
CA GLY A 173 1.51 3.65 9.45
C GLY A 173 0.50 2.55 9.17
N ARG A 174 0.35 2.22 7.89
CA ARG A 174 -0.36 0.99 7.48
C ARG A 174 0.34 0.33 6.31
N VAL A 175 0.12 -0.97 6.16
CA VAL A 175 0.62 -1.76 5.05
C VAL A 175 -0.56 -2.41 4.35
N ASP A 176 -0.66 -2.18 3.05
CA ASP A 176 -1.80 -2.59 2.22
C ASP A 176 -1.43 -3.84 1.42
N PHE A 177 -2.32 -4.84 1.36
CA PHE A 177 -2.09 -6.16 0.78
C PHE A 177 -3.26 -6.61 -0.12
N ARG A 178 -2.93 -7.47 -1.10
CA ARG A 178 -3.88 -8.37 -1.74
C ARG A 178 -3.75 -9.79 -1.20
N LEU A 179 -4.88 -10.41 -0.84
CA LEU A 179 -4.98 -11.83 -0.51
C LEU A 179 -5.67 -12.57 -1.66
N SER A 180 -4.96 -13.47 -2.36
CA SER A 180 -5.53 -14.26 -3.46
C SER A 180 -6.46 -15.36 -2.95
N ALA A 181 -7.24 -15.97 -3.86
CA ALA A 181 -8.14 -17.08 -3.53
C ALA A 181 -7.39 -18.32 -2.99
N GLU A 182 -6.14 -18.50 -3.40
CA GLU A 182 -5.24 -19.57 -2.98
C GLU A 182 -4.56 -19.27 -1.62
N GLY A 183 -4.83 -18.09 -1.04
CA GLY A 183 -4.28 -17.70 0.27
C GLY A 183 -2.89 -17.07 0.21
N ARG A 184 -2.40 -16.66 -0.98
CA ARG A 184 -1.13 -15.93 -1.13
C ARG A 184 -1.32 -14.45 -0.83
N LEU A 185 -0.35 -13.85 -0.14
CA LEU A 185 -0.34 -12.43 0.23
C LEU A 185 0.64 -11.65 -0.62
N PHE A 186 0.19 -10.52 -1.15
CA PHE A 186 1.02 -9.63 -1.97
C PHE A 186 0.96 -8.23 -1.37
N CYS A 187 2.09 -7.75 -0.83
CA CYS A 187 2.25 -6.39 -0.33
C CYS A 187 2.17 -5.40 -1.49
N LEU A 188 1.31 -4.40 -1.37
CA LEU A 188 1.12 -3.35 -2.37
C LEU A 188 1.98 -2.13 -2.05
N GLU A 189 1.86 -1.61 -0.84
CA GLU A 189 2.54 -0.39 -0.40
C GLU A 189 2.51 -0.23 1.13
N VAL A 190 3.41 0.61 1.63
CA VAL A 190 3.38 1.12 3.00
C VAL A 190 2.95 2.59 2.96
N ASN A 191 1.97 2.96 3.76
CA ASN A 191 1.56 4.35 3.93
C ASN A 191 2.06 4.86 5.29
N THR A 192 2.99 5.81 5.26
CA THR A 192 3.65 6.39 6.43
C THR A 192 2.90 7.56 7.06
N LEU A 193 1.82 8.04 6.42
CA LEU A 193 0.98 9.13 6.92
C LEU A 193 -0.51 8.86 6.60
N PRO A 194 -1.09 7.78 7.15
CA PRO A 194 -2.47 7.42 6.85
C PRO A 194 -3.46 8.40 7.49
N GLY A 195 -4.66 8.47 6.91
CA GLY A 195 -5.76 9.28 7.43
C GLY A 195 -6.15 8.93 8.88
N MET A 196 -6.61 9.94 9.61
CA MET A 196 -6.96 9.86 11.04
C MET A 196 -8.42 10.27 11.34
N THR A 197 -9.28 10.30 10.32
CA THR A 197 -10.72 10.50 10.54
C THR A 197 -11.37 9.26 11.14
N GLN A 198 -12.57 9.37 11.72
CA GLN A 198 -13.29 8.21 12.27
C GLN A 198 -13.59 7.10 11.23
N THR A 199 -13.62 7.46 9.94
CA THR A 199 -13.80 6.50 8.84
C THR A 199 -12.48 5.91 8.31
N SER A 200 -11.34 6.43 8.76
CA SER A 200 -10.02 5.98 8.32
C SER A 200 -9.64 4.61 8.91
N LEU A 201 -8.73 3.92 8.23
CA LEU A 201 -8.40 2.52 8.50
C LEU A 201 -7.62 2.32 9.80
N VAL A 202 -6.67 3.22 10.12
CA VAL A 202 -5.90 3.13 11.38
C VAL A 202 -6.80 3.29 12.61
N PRO A 203 -7.68 4.31 12.70
CA PRO A 203 -8.66 4.38 13.79
C PRO A 203 -9.60 3.17 13.90
N LYS A 204 -10.00 2.56 12.78
CA LYS A 204 -10.82 1.33 12.78
C LYS A 204 -10.08 0.15 13.38
N ALA A 205 -8.83 -0.08 12.96
CA ALA A 205 -7.97 -1.13 13.50
C ALA A 205 -7.70 -0.93 14.99
N ALA A 206 -7.35 0.31 15.39
CA ALA A 206 -7.11 0.68 16.77
C ALA A 206 -8.34 0.44 17.66
N LYS A 207 -9.54 0.83 17.21
CA LYS A 207 -10.78 0.60 17.94
C LYS A 207 -11.06 -0.89 18.15
N ALA A 208 -10.79 -1.74 17.16
CA ALA A 208 -10.92 -3.18 17.28
C ALA A 208 -9.91 -3.79 18.28
N ALA A 209 -8.76 -3.13 18.48
CA ALA A 209 -7.79 -3.43 19.54
C ALA A 209 -8.14 -2.80 20.90
N GLY A 210 -9.29 -2.15 21.05
CA GLY A 210 -9.71 -1.48 22.29
C GLY A 210 -9.15 -0.06 22.47
N ILE A 211 -8.42 0.48 21.50
CA ILE A 211 -7.78 1.81 21.57
C ILE A 211 -8.71 2.85 20.94
N GLN A 212 -9.17 3.82 21.73
CA GLN A 212 -10.02 4.90 21.22
C GLN A 212 -9.19 5.96 20.47
N LEU A 213 -9.83 6.71 19.55
CA LEU A 213 -9.12 7.71 18.73
C LEU A 213 -8.31 8.75 19.54
N PRO A 214 -8.81 9.34 20.64
CA PRO A 214 -8.00 10.26 21.46
C PRO A 214 -6.75 9.59 22.04
N GLU A 215 -6.88 8.34 22.48
CA GLU A 215 -5.75 7.56 23.01
C GLU A 215 -4.75 7.20 21.92
N LEU A 216 -5.22 6.82 20.73
CA LEU A 216 -4.36 6.56 19.57
C LEU A 216 -3.50 7.79 19.22
N VAL A 217 -4.13 8.97 19.16
CA VAL A 217 -3.42 10.23 18.86
C VAL A 217 -2.40 10.56 19.96
N ASP A 218 -2.78 10.42 21.23
CA ASP A 218 -1.89 10.63 22.37
C ASP A 218 -0.68 9.68 22.35
N ARG A 219 -0.90 8.39 22.06
CA ARG A 219 0.18 7.40 21.87
C ARG A 219 1.13 7.83 20.76
N ILE A 220 0.62 8.22 19.59
CA ILE A 220 1.45 8.68 18.45
C ILE A 220 2.31 9.90 18.82
N VAL A 221 1.76 10.86 19.56
CA VAL A 221 2.50 12.04 20.03
C VAL A 221 3.58 11.63 21.03
N LYS A 222 3.27 10.75 21.99
CA LYS A 222 4.23 10.24 22.97
C LYS A 222 5.40 9.52 22.32
N LEU A 223 5.16 8.72 21.28
CA LEU A 223 6.22 8.05 20.50
C LEU A 223 7.20 9.06 19.88
N ALA A 224 6.67 10.17 19.34
CA ALA A 224 7.50 11.23 18.77
C ALA A 224 8.39 11.91 19.83
N LEU A 225 7.83 12.18 21.02
CA LEU A 225 8.54 12.80 22.14
C LEU A 225 9.60 11.88 22.76
N GLN A 226 9.32 10.59 22.90
CA GLN A 226 10.27 9.61 23.43
C GLN A 226 11.52 9.49 22.55
N ARG A 227 11.36 9.52 21.23
CA ARG A 227 12.49 9.44 20.29
C ARG A 227 13.45 10.62 20.39
N GLN A 228 12.98 11.81 20.76
CA GLN A 228 13.88 12.95 21.02
C GLN A 228 14.85 12.65 22.16
N ARG A 229 14.39 11.95 23.19
CA ARG A 229 15.22 11.63 24.37
C ARG A 229 16.28 10.56 24.10
N GLN A 230 16.15 9.84 22.98
CA GLN A 230 17.07 8.77 22.56
C GLN A 230 18.09 9.24 21.53
N LEU A 231 17.93 10.43 20.95
CA LEU A 231 18.92 11.01 20.05
C LEU A 231 19.99 11.72 20.91
N PRO A 232 21.29 11.52 20.61
CA PRO A 232 22.37 12.22 21.29
C PRO A 232 22.32 13.74 21.10
#